data_AF-A0A1J5RRV1-F1
#
_entry.id   AF-A0A1J5RRV1-F1
#
_cell.length_a   1.000
_cell.length_b   1.000
_cell.length_c   1.000
_cell.angle_alpha   90.00
_cell.angle_beta   90.00
_cell.angle_gamma   90.00
#
_symmetry.space_group_name_H-M   'P 1'
#
loop_
_entity.id
_entity.type
_entity.pdbx_description
1 polymer ?
#
loop_
_entity_poly.entity_id
_entity_poly.type
_entity_poly.pdbx_seq_one_letter_code
_entity_poly.pdbx_strand_id
1 'polypeptide(L)'
;MLINCVAYQDGRKLADIPIADISDYLARPDCFVWVALFDATPAELQEMQEEFSLHELAVEDARHGHQRPKIEEYGDSLFAVMHLPEMDDRGELGIGELSIFVGGNYVLSVRNRSRQGFLGVRQHRTDVRAEGQGDGVEAHGRAADGSRGQAARQPRAPRLHQQSGVPPRCL
;
A
#
# COMPACT_ATOMS: atom_id res chain seq x y z
N MET A 1 6.03 10.38 16.74
CA MET A 1 6.57 9.26 17.54
C MET A 1 6.77 8.03 16.67
N LEU A 2 8.01 7.54 16.59
CA LEU A 2 8.32 6.24 15.98
C LEU A 2 7.58 5.10 16.67
N ILE A 3 6.73 4.37 15.94
CA ILE A 3 6.09 3.15 16.44
C ILE A 3 7.01 1.96 16.22
N ASN A 4 7.57 1.85 15.01
CA ASN A 4 8.46 0.78 14.62
C ASN A 4 9.27 1.14 13.36
N CYS A 5 10.45 0.54 13.26
CA CYS A 5 11.29 0.56 12.07
C CYS A 5 11.83 -0.86 11.91
N VAL A 6 11.41 -1.54 10.84
CA VAL A 6 11.68 -2.98 10.68
C VAL A 6 12.23 -3.26 9.29
N ALA A 7 13.40 -3.91 9.26
CA ALA A 7 13.95 -4.49 8.06
C ALA A 7 13.41 -5.90 7.86
N TYR A 8 13.13 -6.22 6.60
CA TYR A 8 12.73 -7.55 6.15
C TYR A 8 13.65 -8.02 5.03
N GLN A 9 13.84 -9.33 4.93
CA GLN A 9 14.59 -9.99 3.86
C GLN A 9 13.81 -11.23 3.43
N ASP A 10 13.64 -11.44 2.12
CA ASP A 10 12.92 -12.61 1.56
C ASP A 10 11.56 -12.88 2.21
N GLY A 11 10.76 -11.84 2.42
CA GLY A 11 9.44 -11.97 3.04
C GLY A 11 9.46 -12.03 4.58
N ARG A 12 10.60 -12.24 5.23
CA ARG A 12 10.71 -12.45 6.69
C ARG A 12 11.24 -11.23 7.41
N LYS A 13 10.79 -11.00 8.65
CA LYS A 13 11.37 -9.96 9.52
C LYS A 13 12.83 -10.33 9.80
N LEU A 14 13.73 -9.40 9.50
CA LEU A 14 15.15 -9.55 9.76
C LEU A 14 15.49 -8.96 11.14
N ALA A 15 15.19 -7.68 11.36
CA ALA A 15 15.45 -6.99 12.62
C ALA A 15 14.58 -5.75 12.78
N ASP A 16 14.41 -5.29 14.03
CA ASP A 16 14.06 -3.89 14.29
C ASP A 16 15.36 -3.07 14.18
N ILE A 17 15.36 -1.99 13.40
CA ILE A 17 16.56 -1.21 13.08
C ILE A 17 16.38 0.25 13.55
N PRO A 18 17.45 0.96 13.95
CA PRO A 18 17.38 2.39 14.19
C PRO A 18 17.17 3.14 12.87
N ILE A 19 16.68 4.38 12.95
CA ILE A 19 16.42 5.21 11.77
C ILE A 19 17.70 5.46 10.95
N ALA A 20 18.82 5.72 11.62
CA ALA A 20 20.11 5.98 10.98
C ALA A 20 20.65 4.81 10.14
N ASP A 21 20.15 3.59 10.34
CA ASP A 21 20.59 2.42 9.57
C ASP A 21 19.68 2.18 8.35
N ILE A 22 18.58 2.94 8.17
CA ILE A 22 17.61 2.71 7.10
C ILE A 22 18.30 2.70 5.73
N SER A 23 19.09 3.73 5.43
CA SER A 23 19.84 3.85 4.18
C SER A 23 20.71 2.61 3.87
N ASP A 24 21.36 2.03 4.88
CA ASP A 24 22.19 0.83 4.72
C ASP A 24 21.37 -0.41 4.32
N TYR A 25 20.17 -0.57 4.87
CA TYR A 25 19.26 -1.64 4.49
C TYR A 25 18.60 -1.39 3.13
N LEU A 26 18.35 -0.13 2.76
CA LEU A 26 17.81 0.21 1.44
C LEU A 26 18.83 0.00 0.31
N ALA A 27 20.13 0.10 0.60
CA ALA A 27 21.18 -0.22 -0.36
C ALA A 27 21.27 -1.72 -0.71
N ARG A 28 20.61 -2.58 0.09
CA ARG A 28 20.58 -4.03 -0.13
C ARG A 28 19.37 -4.43 -0.97
N PRO A 29 19.56 -5.08 -2.14
CA PRO A 29 18.47 -5.36 -3.08
C PRO A 29 17.46 -6.41 -2.59
N ASP A 30 17.85 -7.22 -1.62
CA ASP A 30 17.06 -8.28 -1.00
C ASP A 30 16.31 -7.81 0.27
N CYS A 31 16.47 -6.53 0.63
CA CYS A 31 15.90 -5.96 1.83
C CYS A 31 14.73 -5.05 1.53
N PHE A 32 13.78 -5.01 2.47
CA PHE A 32 12.62 -4.14 2.46
C PHE A 32 12.44 -3.50 3.84
N VAL A 33 12.25 -2.19 3.90
CA VAL A 33 12.10 -1.48 5.19
C VAL A 33 10.67 -0.97 5.35
N TRP A 34 10.05 -1.25 6.50
CA TRP A 34 8.77 -0.64 6.88
C TRP A 34 8.89 0.17 8.16
N VAL A 35 8.69 1.47 8.03
CA VAL A 35 8.58 2.42 9.14
C VAL A 35 7.11 2.80 9.39
N ALA A 36 6.68 2.76 10.64
CA ALA A 36 5.42 3.36 11.05
C ALA A 36 5.65 4.45 12.10
N LEU A 37 5.13 5.63 11.83
CA LEU A 37 5.10 6.78 12.72
C LEU A 37 3.67 7.04 13.16
N PHE A 38 3.52 7.49 14.41
CA PHE A 38 2.27 7.99 14.98
C PHE A 38 2.48 9.41 15.48
N ASP A 39 1.63 10.35 15.06
CA ASP A 39 1.74 11.79 15.34
C ASP A 39 3.21 12.24 15.23
N ALA A 40 3.75 12.13 14.00
CA ALA A 40 5.15 12.41 13.72
C ALA A 40 5.47 13.89 13.98
N THR A 41 6.58 14.14 14.67
CA THR A 41 7.08 15.51 14.83
C THR A 41 7.70 16.00 13.52
N PRO A 42 7.81 17.33 13.31
CA PRO A 42 8.49 17.86 12.14
C PRO A 42 9.94 17.36 11.99
N ALA A 43 10.65 17.16 13.11
CA ALA A 43 12.01 16.62 13.09
C ALA A 43 12.05 15.15 12.64
N GLU A 44 11.11 14.31 13.11
CA GLU A 44 11.01 12.91 12.66
C GLU A 44 10.67 12.84 11.16
N LEU A 45 9.79 13.70 10.66
CA LEU A 45 9.45 13.76 9.23
C LEU A 45 10.64 14.22 8.38
N GLN A 46 11.43 15.17 8.87
CA GLN A 46 12.66 15.63 8.22
C GLN A 46 13.70 14.49 8.14
N GLU A 47 13.89 13.74 9.22
CA GLU A 47 14.80 12.59 9.24
C GLU A 47 14.34 11.51 8.24
N MET A 48 13.04 11.23 8.16
CA MET A 48 12.50 10.33 7.13
C MET A 48 12.69 10.87 5.71
N GLN A 49 12.57 12.18 5.52
CA GLN A 49 12.79 12.80 4.22
C GLN A 49 14.22 12.54 3.73
N GLU A 50 15.20 12.66 4.62
CA GLU A 50 16.61 12.44 4.31
C GLU A 50 16.90 10.95 4.05
N GLU A 51 16.47 10.06 4.96
CA GLU A 51 16.74 8.61 4.85
C GLU A 51 16.07 7.94 3.64
N PHE A 52 14.86 8.38 3.26
CA PHE A 52 14.13 7.82 2.12
C PHE A 52 14.19 8.68 0.86
N SER A 53 14.89 9.82 0.90
CA SER A 53 14.92 10.81 -0.19
C SER A 53 13.49 11.22 -0.64
N LEU A 54 12.60 11.49 0.32
CA LEU A 54 11.20 11.81 0.03
C LEU A 54 11.06 13.18 -0.64
N HIS A 55 10.07 13.30 -1.51
CA HIS A 55 9.77 14.57 -2.16
C HIS A 55 9.26 15.61 -1.15
N GLU A 56 9.80 16.83 -1.21
CA GLU A 56 9.52 17.91 -0.26
C GLU A 56 8.01 18.21 -0.13
N LEU A 57 7.30 18.32 -1.25
CA LEU A 57 5.84 18.57 -1.25
C LEU A 57 5.05 17.47 -0.53
N ALA A 58 5.47 16.20 -0.64
CA ALA A 58 4.77 15.09 0.01
C ALA A 58 5.00 15.10 1.53
N VAL A 59 6.21 15.46 1.96
CA VAL A 59 6.54 15.64 3.39
C VAL A 59 5.79 16.83 3.98
N GLU A 60 5.69 17.92 3.23
CA GLU A 60 4.94 19.12 3.62
C GLU A 60 3.45 18.80 3.81
N ASP A 61 2.86 18.02 2.91
CA ASP A 61 1.48 17.59 3.01
C ASP A 61 1.23 16.67 4.20
N ALA A 62 2.14 15.71 4.45
CA ALA A 62 2.07 14.84 5.62
C ALA A 62 2.24 15.60 6.95
N ARG A 63 3.02 16.69 6.93
CA ARG A 63 3.25 17.57 8.10
C ARG A 63 2.03 18.45 8.40
N HIS A 64 1.44 19.07 7.37
CA HIS A 64 0.26 19.92 7.55
C HIS A 64 -1.00 19.11 7.87
N GLY A 65 -1.13 17.94 7.24
CA GLY A 65 -2.33 17.10 7.32
C GLY A 65 -3.58 17.81 6.81
N HIS A 66 -4.74 17.26 7.15
CA HIS A 66 -6.06 17.67 6.63
C HIS A 66 -6.15 17.63 5.10
N GLN A 67 -5.32 16.80 4.50
CA GLN A 67 -5.30 16.61 3.06
C GLN A 67 -6.55 15.84 2.63
N ARG A 68 -7.04 16.12 1.42
CA ARG A 68 -8.06 15.24 0.82
C ARG A 68 -7.41 13.91 0.45
N PRO A 69 -8.13 12.77 0.54
CA PRO A 69 -7.59 11.50 0.09
C PRO A 69 -7.14 11.61 -1.37
N LYS A 70 -5.91 11.20 -1.62
CA LYS A 70 -5.23 11.35 -2.90
C LYS A 70 -4.12 10.33 -3.05
N ILE A 71 -3.68 10.14 -4.29
CA ILE A 71 -2.48 9.39 -4.65
C ILE A 71 -1.73 10.24 -5.67
N GLU A 72 -0.43 10.43 -5.44
CA GLU A 72 0.45 11.24 -6.27
C GLU A 72 1.77 10.48 -6.49
N GLU A 73 2.35 10.63 -7.67
CA GLU A 73 3.63 10.01 -8.04
C GLU A 73 4.73 11.09 -8.01
N TYR A 74 5.85 10.76 -7.38
CA TYR A 74 7.04 11.60 -7.27
C TYR A 74 8.27 10.80 -7.65
N GLY A 75 8.64 10.83 -8.93
CA GLY A 75 9.74 10.03 -9.46
C GLY A 75 9.46 8.53 -9.25
N ASP A 76 10.34 7.85 -8.53
CA ASP A 76 10.22 6.42 -8.22
C ASP A 76 9.47 6.13 -6.90
N SER A 77 8.81 7.15 -6.33
CA SER A 77 8.04 7.05 -5.09
C SER A 77 6.58 7.44 -5.28
N LEU A 78 5.70 6.77 -4.53
CA LEU A 78 4.27 7.07 -4.46
C LEU A 78 3.95 7.69 -3.10
N PHE A 79 3.10 8.71 -3.12
CA PHE A 79 2.53 9.31 -1.92
C PHE A 79 1.02 9.14 -1.93
N ALA A 80 0.45 8.62 -0.85
CA ALA A 80 -0.98 8.44 -0.69
C ALA A 80 -1.46 9.04 0.63
N VAL A 81 -2.61 9.69 0.60
CA VAL A 81 -3.32 10.14 1.80
C VAL A 81 -4.66 9.42 1.87
N MET A 82 -4.98 8.90 3.04
CA MET A 82 -6.28 8.30 3.34
C MET A 82 -6.87 8.89 4.62
N HIS A 83 -8.19 8.99 4.64
CA HIS A 83 -8.94 9.30 5.86
C HIS A 83 -9.27 8.02 6.61
N LEU A 84 -9.10 8.05 7.92
CA LEU A 84 -9.44 6.98 8.83
C LEU A 84 -10.64 7.44 9.67
N PRO A 85 -11.88 7.13 9.26
CA PRO A 85 -13.04 7.44 10.06
C PRO A 85 -13.03 6.59 11.34
N GLU A 86 -13.17 7.24 12.48
CA GLU A 86 -13.16 6.62 13.80
C GLU A 86 -14.32 7.14 14.63
N MET A 87 -14.96 6.27 15.40
CA MET A 87 -15.96 6.69 16.37
C MET A 87 -15.33 6.66 17.75
N ASP A 88 -15.46 7.74 18.50
CA ASP A 88 -14.89 7.83 19.85
C ASP A 88 -15.80 7.15 20.90
N ASP A 89 -15.33 7.11 22.15
CA ASP A 89 -16.06 6.50 23.27
C ASP A 89 -17.40 7.21 23.58
N ARG A 90 -17.62 8.40 23.04
CA ARG A 90 -18.85 9.20 23.20
C ARG A 90 -19.81 9.03 22.01
N GLY A 91 -19.41 8.28 20.99
CA GLY A 91 -20.18 8.10 19.76
C GLY A 91 -20.00 9.23 18.75
N GLU A 92 -19.01 10.11 18.94
CA GLU A 92 -18.69 11.18 18.00
C GLU A 92 -17.77 10.66 16.90
N LEU A 93 -18.03 11.07 15.65
CA LEU A 93 -17.21 10.69 14.51
C LEU A 93 -15.99 11.61 14.39
N GLY A 94 -14.81 11.05 14.64
CA GLY A 94 -13.51 11.63 14.33
C GLY A 94 -13.00 11.16 12.96
N ILE A 95 -12.10 11.95 12.37
CA ILE A 95 -11.39 11.58 11.14
C ILE A 95 -9.90 11.72 11.42
N GLY A 96 -9.21 10.60 11.49
CA GLY A 96 -7.76 10.56 11.44
C GLY A 96 -7.25 10.54 10.00
N GLU A 97 -5.93 10.63 9.86
CA GLU A 97 -5.26 10.64 8.57
C GLU A 97 -4.13 9.61 8.56
N LEU A 98 -3.98 8.95 7.42
CA LEU A 98 -2.85 8.07 7.12
C LEU A 98 -2.17 8.55 5.85
N SER A 99 -0.96 9.04 6.00
CA SER A 99 -0.06 9.35 4.89
C SER A 99 0.85 8.13 4.66
N ILE A 100 0.97 7.67 3.43
CA ILE A 100 1.80 6.53 3.05
C ILE A 100 2.75 6.95 1.94
N PHE A 101 4.03 6.67 2.15
CA PHE A 101 5.07 6.77 1.15
C PHE A 101 5.51 5.37 0.78
N VAL A 102 5.58 5.08 -0.52
CA VAL A 102 6.00 3.78 -1.04
C VAL A 102 7.09 4.00 -2.07
N GLY A 103 8.24 3.36 -1.90
CA GLY A 103 9.27 3.27 -2.92
C GLY A 103 9.55 1.82 -3.30
N GLY A 104 10.57 1.60 -4.13
CA GLY A 104 10.90 0.27 -4.66
C GLY A 104 11.14 -0.81 -3.61
N ASN A 105 11.69 -0.44 -2.45
CA ASN A 105 11.99 -1.36 -1.35
C ASN A 105 11.64 -0.79 0.04
N TYR A 106 10.70 0.15 0.13
CA TYR A 106 10.25 0.64 1.43
C TYR A 106 8.78 1.03 1.47
N VAL A 107 8.24 1.03 2.69
CA VAL A 107 6.97 1.67 3.03
C VAL A 107 7.18 2.50 4.29
N LEU A 108 6.85 3.78 4.21
CA LEU A 108 6.71 4.66 5.38
C LEU A 108 5.23 4.99 5.54
N SER A 109 4.72 4.79 6.75
CA SER A 109 3.34 5.10 7.12
C SER A 109 3.33 6.09 8.27
N VAL A 110 2.65 7.22 8.09
CA VAL A 110 2.51 8.27 9.09
C VAL A 110 1.04 8.40 9.44
N ARG A 111 0.69 8.03 10.67
CA ARG A 111 -0.68 8.12 11.16
C ARG A 111 -0.83 9.32 12.07
N ASN A 112 -1.74 10.22 11.72
CA ASN A 112 -2.04 11.40 12.50
C ASN A 112 -3.47 11.31 13.06
N ARG A 113 -3.64 11.64 14.34
CA ARG A 113 -4.96 11.82 14.99
C ARG A 113 -5.91 10.62 14.82
N SER A 114 -5.36 9.41 14.79
CA SER A 114 -6.11 8.14 14.68
C SER A 114 -5.71 7.18 15.79
N ARG A 115 -6.69 6.71 16.54
CA ARG A 115 -6.57 5.77 17.66
C ARG A 115 -6.57 4.32 17.18
N GLN A 116 -6.98 4.05 15.94
CA GLN A 116 -6.95 2.71 15.35
C GLN A 116 -5.52 2.28 15.00
N GLY A 117 -5.05 1.26 15.73
CA GLY A 117 -3.84 0.53 15.43
C GLY A 117 -4.01 -0.39 14.22
N PHE A 118 -3.07 -0.40 13.27
CA PHE A 118 -2.99 -1.42 12.21
C PHE A 118 -2.34 -2.73 12.69
N LEU A 119 -2.67 -3.16 13.92
CA LEU A 119 -2.15 -4.39 14.50
C LEU A 119 -2.67 -5.57 13.65
N GLY A 120 -1.79 -6.21 12.88
CA GLY A 120 -2.11 -7.38 12.07
C GLY A 120 -1.79 -7.25 10.57
N VAL A 121 -1.71 -6.04 10.01
CA VAL A 121 -1.42 -5.88 8.56
C VAL A 121 -0.06 -6.49 8.19
N ARG A 122 0.91 -6.39 9.10
CA ARG A 122 2.26 -6.97 8.95
C ARG A 122 2.29 -8.50 8.96
N GLN A 123 1.26 -9.16 9.48
CA GLN A 123 1.20 -10.62 9.58
C GLN A 123 0.76 -11.27 8.26
N HIS A 124 0.22 -10.49 7.32
CA HIS A 124 -0.36 -10.98 6.06
C HIS A 124 0.48 -10.67 4.82
N ARG A 125 1.82 -10.62 4.95
CA ARG A 125 2.70 -10.58 3.76
C ARG A 125 2.96 -11.99 3.25
N THR A 126 1.97 -12.57 2.59
CA THR A 126 2.13 -13.71 1.69
C THR A 126 2.08 -13.19 0.26
N ASP A 127 3.22 -13.25 -0.43
CA ASP A 127 3.37 -13.17 -1.89
C ASP A 127 2.69 -12.00 -2.62
N VAL A 128 3.22 -10.78 -2.47
CA VAL A 128 3.07 -9.76 -3.52
C VAL A 128 4.28 -9.87 -4.43
N ARG A 129 4.21 -10.76 -5.43
CA ARG A 129 5.09 -10.69 -6.60
C ARG A 129 4.75 -9.42 -7.35
N ALA A 130 5.70 -8.50 -7.46
CA ALA A 130 5.65 -7.40 -8.40
C ALA A 130 5.68 -7.99 -9.83
N GLU A 131 4.51 -8.22 -10.42
CA GLU A 131 4.39 -8.31 -11.87
C GLU A 131 4.41 -6.89 -12.43
N GLY A 132 5.60 -6.42 -12.81
CA GLY A 132 5.71 -5.33 -13.76
C GLY A 132 5.39 -5.85 -15.16
N GLN A 133 4.46 -5.21 -15.85
CA GLN A 133 4.45 -5.18 -17.31
C GLN A 133 3.69 -3.92 -17.73
N GLY A 134 4.44 -2.95 -18.27
CA GLY A 134 3.87 -1.78 -18.90
C GLY A 134 3.15 -2.17 -20.19
N ASP A 135 1.96 -1.61 -20.36
CA ASP A 135 1.34 -1.40 -21.66
C ASP A 135 0.76 0.01 -21.66
N GLY A 136 1.28 0.83 -22.58
CA GLY A 136 0.88 2.21 -22.75
C GLY A 136 -0.59 2.34 -23.10
N VAL A 137 -1.31 3.20 -22.37
CA VAL A 137 -2.66 3.60 -22.74
C VAL A 137 -2.58 4.97 -23.38
N GLU A 138 -2.59 4.97 -24.71
CA GLU A 138 -2.88 6.15 -25.52
C GLU A 138 -4.26 6.69 -25.13
N ALA A 139 -4.26 7.91 -24.59
CA ALA A 139 -5.48 8.67 -24.37
C ALA A 139 -6.05 9.09 -25.73
N HIS A 140 -7.10 8.43 -26.20
CA HIS A 140 -7.96 8.96 -27.26
C HIS A 140 -9.35 9.25 -26.71
N GLY A 141 -9.61 10.53 -26.48
CA GLY A 141 -10.96 11.01 -26.24
C GLY A 141 -11.78 10.98 -27.52
N ARG A 142 -13.03 10.49 -27.42
CA ARG A 142 -14.15 11.00 -28.20
C ARG A 142 -15.48 10.62 -27.56
N ALA A 143 -16.30 11.64 -27.36
CA ALA A 143 -17.66 11.59 -26.86
C ALA A 143 -18.66 11.14 -27.94
N ALA A 144 -19.89 10.90 -27.46
CA ALA A 144 -21.17 10.79 -28.21
C ALA A 144 -21.34 9.50 -29.02
N ASP A 145 -22.52 8.90 -29.19
CA ASP A 145 -23.91 9.08 -28.74
C ASP A 145 -24.68 7.87 -29.32
N GLY A 146 -25.87 7.58 -28.79
CA GLY A 146 -26.96 7.14 -29.65
C GLY A 146 -27.09 5.66 -30.01
N SER A 147 -28.05 5.05 -29.30
CA SER A 147 -29.19 4.31 -29.91
C SER A 147 -29.10 2.79 -30.18
N ARG A 148 -30.09 2.12 -29.57
CA ARG A 148 -30.95 1.03 -30.09
C ARG A 148 -30.31 -0.34 -30.42
N GLY A 149 -30.79 -1.34 -29.67
CA GLY A 149 -31.68 -2.33 -30.27
C GLY A 149 -31.18 -3.77 -30.41
N GLN A 150 -31.96 -4.66 -29.79
CA GLN A 150 -32.26 -6.04 -30.20
C GLN A 150 -31.25 -7.17 -29.93
N ALA A 151 -31.70 -8.00 -28.97
CA ALA A 151 -32.06 -9.40 -29.15
C ALA A 151 -30.97 -10.46 -29.40
N ALA A 152 -30.92 -11.36 -28.41
CA ALA A 152 -30.85 -12.81 -28.57
C ALA A 152 -29.64 -13.41 -29.30
N ARG A 153 -28.83 -14.17 -28.54
CA ARG A 153 -28.64 -15.62 -28.74
C ARG A 153 -27.67 -16.18 -27.69
N GLN A 154 -28.15 -17.15 -26.92
CA GLN A 154 -27.32 -18.08 -26.15
C GLN A 154 -26.57 -19.01 -27.11
N PRO A 155 -25.34 -19.42 -26.78
CA PRO A 155 -24.82 -20.71 -27.19
C PRO A 155 -24.67 -21.65 -25.99
N ARG A 156 -25.27 -22.84 -26.14
CA ARG A 156 -25.19 -23.99 -25.24
C ARG A 156 -23.76 -24.53 -25.17
N ALA A 157 -23.31 -24.85 -23.96
CA ALA A 157 -22.12 -25.67 -23.72
C ALA A 157 -22.43 -27.17 -23.90
N PRO A 158 -21.53 -27.96 -24.50
CA PRO A 158 -21.49 -29.40 -24.30
C PRO A 158 -20.42 -29.76 -23.26
N ARG A 159 -20.82 -30.18 -22.06
CA ARG A 159 -19.91 -30.84 -21.09
C ARG A 159 -19.77 -32.31 -21.49
N LEU A 160 -18.58 -32.69 -21.93
CA LEU A 160 -18.16 -34.08 -22.09
C LEU A 160 -17.92 -34.73 -20.72
N HIS A 161 -18.42 -35.97 -20.62
CA HIS A 161 -18.01 -37.09 -19.78
C HIS A 161 -16.95 -36.88 -18.69
N GLN A 162 -17.38 -37.00 -17.44
CA GLN A 162 -16.54 -37.55 -16.38
C GLN A 162 -16.64 -39.09 -16.42
N GLN A 163 -15.49 -39.75 -16.52
CA GLN A 163 -15.30 -41.17 -16.23
C GLN A 163 -14.00 -41.35 -15.42
N SER A 164 -13.98 -42.44 -14.65
CA SER A 164 -12.99 -42.88 -13.64
C SER A 164 -13.15 -42.20 -12.27
N GLY A 165 -13.43 -42.88 -11.16
CA GLY A 165 -13.51 -44.31 -10.91
C GLY A 165 -12.30 -44.80 -10.11
N VAL A 166 -12.56 -45.01 -8.81
CA VAL A 166 -11.92 -45.93 -7.84
C VAL A 166 -10.79 -45.37 -6.93
N PRO A 167 -10.84 -45.65 -5.60
CA PRO A 167 -9.90 -45.17 -4.57
C PRO A 167 -8.95 -46.32 -4.08
N PRO A 168 -8.55 -46.39 -2.80
CA PRO A 168 -7.26 -46.00 -2.23
C PRO A 168 -6.31 -47.20 -1.96
N ARG A 169 -5.05 -46.94 -1.57
CA ARG A 169 -4.27 -47.91 -0.77
C ARG A 169 -3.39 -47.23 0.26
N CYS A 170 -3.63 -47.62 1.51
CA CYS A 170 -2.76 -47.49 2.67
C CYS A 170 -1.43 -48.21 2.45
N LEU A 171 -0.35 -47.60 2.96
CA LEU A 171 0.77 -48.24 3.64
C LEU A 171 1.33 -47.24 4.64
#